data_AF-A0A9K3K6J1-F1
#
_entry.id   AF-A0A9K3K6J1-F1
#
_cell.length_a   1.000
_cell.length_b   1.000
_cell.length_c   1.000
_cell.angle_alpha   90.00
_cell.angle_beta   90.00
_cell.angle_gamma   90.00
#
_symmetry.space_group_name_H-M   'P 1'
#
loop_
_entity.id
_entity.type
_entity.pdbx_description
1 polymer ?
#
loop_
_entity_poly.entity_id
_entity_poly.type
_entity_poly.pdbx_seq_one_letter_code
_entity_poly.pdbx_strand_id
1 'polypeptide(L)'
;MWGLNHWLQGTPIPAHSVPERIAHLLHSQTTIGWDSFLLGQWSKHWTTLQLQYLQRNHIEVKRQNHGLSWSSNIIRLMWDHCYKEWKTKNIARHGKDAEDKAQRRLETAHRSIRDLYDLKPRCSLQAQRHYFYPTVEDHFRKDTDAHSLENWLETYHQ
;
A
#
# COMPACT_ATOMS: atom_id res chain seq x y z
N MET A 1 -9.09 16.60 14.55
CA MET A 1 -8.38 15.51 15.24
C MET A 1 -7.45 16.10 16.30
N TRP A 2 -7.96 16.41 17.48
CA TRP A 2 -7.23 17.21 18.47
C TRP A 2 -6.17 16.38 19.25
N GLY A 3 -6.54 15.19 19.71
CA GLY A 3 -5.60 14.28 20.41
C GLY A 3 -4.44 13.78 19.52
N LEU A 4 -4.73 13.44 18.26
CA LEU A 4 -3.69 13.06 17.29
C LEU A 4 -2.66 14.18 17.06
N ASN A 5 -3.11 15.43 16.99
CA ASN A 5 -2.22 16.57 16.77
C ASN A 5 -1.26 16.77 17.95
N HIS A 6 -1.78 16.70 19.18
CA HIS A 6 -0.94 16.77 20.38
C HIS A 6 0.08 15.63 20.46
N TRP A 7 -0.35 14.41 20.13
CA TRP A 7 0.54 13.24 20.06
C TRP A 7 1.64 13.42 19.01
N LEU A 8 1.30 13.86 17.78
CA LEU A 8 2.28 14.13 16.72
C LEU A 8 3.30 15.21 17.13
N GLN A 9 2.88 16.19 17.93
CA GLN A 9 3.73 17.27 18.43
C GLN A 9 4.49 16.89 19.71
N GLY A 10 4.25 15.70 20.29
CA GLY A 10 4.84 15.30 21.57
C GLY A 10 4.39 16.16 22.75
N THR A 11 3.23 16.82 22.65
CA THR A 11 2.72 17.73 23.68
C THR A 11 1.65 17.05 24.53
N PRO A 12 1.60 17.31 25.85
CA PRO A 12 0.54 16.79 26.70
C PRO A 12 -0.81 17.38 26.30
N ILE A 13 -1.86 16.58 26.36
CA ILE A 13 -3.23 17.03 26.03
C ILE A 13 -3.78 17.86 27.21
N PRO A 14 -4.09 19.16 27.03
CA PRO A 14 -4.58 19.99 28.12
C PRO A 14 -5.97 19.55 28.57
N ALA A 15 -6.11 19.09 29.82
CA ALA A 15 -7.36 18.53 30.37
C ALA A 15 -8.55 19.52 30.33
N HIS A 16 -8.30 20.81 30.53
CA HIS A 16 -9.31 21.87 30.59
C HIS A 16 -9.82 22.33 29.20
N SER A 17 -9.21 21.85 28.12
CA SER A 17 -9.51 22.28 26.75
C SER A 17 -10.27 21.21 25.94
N VAL A 18 -10.60 20.06 26.55
CA VAL A 18 -11.30 18.96 25.88
C VAL A 18 -12.81 19.16 25.99
N PRO A 19 -13.54 19.36 24.87
CA PRO A 19 -14.98 19.37 24.91
C PRO A 19 -15.55 18.07 25.47
N GLU A 20 -16.53 18.16 26.37
CA GLU A 20 -17.16 17.00 27.03
C GLU A 20 -17.60 15.91 26.04
N ARG A 21 -18.17 16.32 24.90
CA ARG A 21 -18.61 15.42 23.82
C ARG A 21 -17.50 14.50 23.26
N ILE A 22 -16.24 14.92 23.31
CA ILE A 22 -15.10 14.12 22.84
C ILE A 22 -14.30 13.51 23.99
N ALA A 23 -14.61 13.80 25.26
CA ALA A 23 -13.83 13.36 26.40
C ALA A 23 -13.78 11.83 26.51
N HIS A 24 -14.92 11.15 26.35
CA HIS A 24 -14.99 9.69 26.35
C HIS A 24 -14.19 9.05 25.21
N LEU A 25 -14.28 9.63 24.01
CA LEU A 25 -13.53 9.18 22.84
C LEU A 25 -12.03 9.37 23.03
N LEU A 26 -11.63 10.54 23.54
CA LEU A 26 -10.23 10.87 23.81
C LEU A 26 -9.65 9.94 24.86
N HIS A 27 -10.36 9.72 25.97
CA HIS A 27 -9.94 8.78 27.00
C HIS A 27 -9.80 7.37 26.43
N SER A 28 -10.85 6.86 25.77
CA SER A 28 -10.83 5.52 25.18
C SER A 28 -9.73 5.33 24.14
N GLN A 29 -9.48 6.31 23.27
CA GLN A 29 -8.40 6.22 22.28
C GLN A 29 -7.02 6.32 22.94
N THR A 30 -6.87 7.16 23.96
CA THR A 30 -5.60 7.29 24.69
C THR A 30 -5.25 6.00 25.43
N THR A 31 -6.24 5.29 25.97
CA THR A 31 -6.04 3.95 26.57
C THR A 31 -5.61 2.90 25.56
N ILE A 32 -6.13 2.97 24.32
CA ILE A 32 -5.70 2.07 23.21
C ILE A 32 -4.28 2.42 22.74
N GLY A 33 -3.92 3.70 22.79
CA GLY A 33 -2.69 4.24 22.25
C GLY A 33 -2.91 4.99 20.94
N TRP A 34 -2.16 6.09 20.77
CA TRP A 34 -2.17 6.91 19.55
C TRP A 34 -1.21 6.38 18.47
N ASP A 35 -0.23 5.59 18.88
CA ASP A 35 0.56 4.71 18.04
C ASP A 35 -0.33 3.60 17.42
N SER A 36 -1.12 2.92 18.24
CA SER A 36 -2.09 1.90 17.80
C SER A 36 -3.15 2.47 16.86
N PHE A 37 -3.49 3.76 17.01
CA PHE A 37 -4.42 4.48 16.12
C PHE A 37 -3.92 4.50 14.66
N LEU A 38 -2.61 4.72 14.43
CA LEU A 38 -2.00 4.65 13.10
C LEU A 38 -2.04 3.22 12.53
N LEU A 39 -1.92 2.22 13.40
CA LEU A 39 -2.02 0.81 13.05
C LEU A 39 -3.47 0.34 12.82
N GLY A 40 -4.45 1.25 12.87
CA GLY A 40 -5.85 0.96 12.59
C GLY A 40 -6.67 0.54 13.82
N GLN A 41 -6.11 0.62 15.04
CA GLN A 41 -6.85 0.34 16.27
C GLN A 41 -7.59 1.58 16.77
N TRP A 42 -8.84 1.69 16.34
CA TRP A 42 -9.69 2.84 16.63
C TRP A 42 -10.69 2.52 17.74
N SER A 43 -10.89 3.49 18.63
CA SER A 43 -12.01 3.43 19.58
C SER A 43 -13.34 3.33 18.83
N LYS A 44 -14.26 2.48 19.31
CA LYS A 44 -15.61 2.38 18.76
C LYS A 44 -16.40 3.70 18.85
N HIS A 45 -16.01 4.59 19.77
CA HIS A 45 -16.64 5.91 19.96
C HIS A 45 -16.48 6.83 18.76
N TRP A 46 -15.48 6.60 17.89
CA TRP A 46 -15.30 7.37 16.65
C TRP A 46 -16.53 7.28 15.73
N THR A 47 -17.12 6.08 15.66
CA THR A 47 -18.35 5.80 14.90
C THR A 47 -19.53 6.62 15.41
N THR A 48 -19.70 6.67 16.74
CA THR A 48 -20.77 7.43 17.40
C THR A 48 -20.60 8.92 17.19
N LEU A 49 -19.38 9.44 17.35
CA LEU A 49 -19.08 10.85 17.13
C LEU A 49 -19.36 11.27 15.69
N GLN A 50 -18.99 10.43 14.72
CA GLN A 50 -19.26 10.68 13.31
C GLN A 50 -20.77 10.75 13.02
N LEU A 51 -21.57 9.83 13.59
CA LEU A 51 -23.02 9.87 13.42
C LEU A 51 -23.62 11.15 14.02
N GLN A 52 -23.21 11.54 15.23
CA GLN A 52 -23.64 12.78 15.87
C GLN A 52 -23.26 14.01 15.03
N TYR A 53 -22.07 14.01 14.43
CA TYR A 53 -21.63 15.07 13.54
C TYR A 53 -22.53 15.18 12.30
N LEU A 54 -22.85 14.06 11.64
CA LEU A 54 -23.72 14.06 10.46
C LEU A 54 -25.11 14.61 10.80
N GLN A 55 -25.70 14.14 11.90
CA GLN A 55 -27.01 14.59 12.37
C GLN A 55 -27.02 16.09 12.66
N ARG A 56 -26.04 16.59 13.42
CA ARG A 56 -25.94 18.00 13.79
C ARG A 56 -25.81 18.93 12.59
N ASN A 57 -25.10 18.48 11.56
CA ASN A 57 -24.87 19.27 10.35
C ASN A 57 -25.92 19.03 9.27
N HIS A 58 -27.01 18.31 9.57
CA HIS A 58 -28.07 17.97 8.62
C HIS A 58 -27.52 17.28 7.36
N ILE A 59 -26.45 16.49 7.51
CA ILE A 59 -25.83 15.73 6.43
C ILE A 59 -26.51 14.36 6.38
N GLU A 60 -26.99 14.00 5.20
CA GLU A 60 -27.59 12.68 4.97
C GLU A 60 -26.61 11.54 5.31
N VAL A 61 -27.10 10.59 6.10
CA VAL A 61 -26.33 9.38 6.45
C VAL A 61 -26.36 8.43 5.26
N LYS A 62 -25.19 8.25 4.63
CA LYS A 62 -24.96 7.36 3.50
C LYS A 62 -24.04 6.22 3.93
N ARG A 63 -24.05 5.12 3.17
CA ARG A 63 -23.15 3.99 3.40
C ARG A 63 -21.67 4.40 3.50
N GLN A 64 -21.27 5.44 2.77
CA GLN A 64 -19.87 5.87 2.63
C GLN A 64 -19.37 6.77 3.78
N ASN A 65 -20.25 7.53 4.43
CA ASN A 65 -19.91 8.51 5.48
C ASN A 65 -20.32 8.06 6.89
N HIS A 66 -21.04 6.93 6.99
CA HIS A 66 -21.41 6.31 8.25
C HIS A 66 -20.23 5.53 8.84
N GLY A 67 -20.01 5.75 10.14
CA GLY A 67 -19.35 4.81 11.03
C GLY A 67 -18.06 4.18 10.53
N LEU A 68 -18.08 2.85 10.36
CA LEU A 68 -16.92 2.03 9.96
C LEU A 68 -16.39 2.36 8.56
N SER A 69 -17.26 2.71 7.61
CA SER A 69 -16.81 3.09 6.27
C SER A 69 -16.07 4.42 6.29
N TRP A 70 -16.55 5.36 7.11
CA TRP A 70 -15.86 6.62 7.35
C TRP A 70 -14.51 6.40 8.03
N SER A 71 -14.44 5.64 9.12
CA SER A 71 -13.16 5.40 9.82
C SER A 71 -12.16 4.65 8.93
N SER A 72 -12.61 3.66 8.15
CA SER A 72 -11.76 2.96 7.18
C SER A 72 -11.19 3.91 6.13
N ASN A 73 -11.98 4.87 5.65
CA ASN A 73 -11.50 5.87 4.70
C ASN A 73 -10.46 6.80 5.36
N ILE A 74 -10.65 7.21 6.60
CA ILE A 74 -9.64 8.00 7.32
C ILE A 74 -8.33 7.21 7.50
N ILE A 75 -8.42 5.92 7.87
CA ILE A 75 -7.24 5.04 7.96
C ILE A 75 -6.50 5.00 6.63
N ARG A 76 -7.20 4.76 5.52
CA ARG A 76 -6.58 4.76 4.18
C ARG A 76 -5.90 6.08 3.86
N LEU A 77 -6.56 7.21 4.11
CA LEU A 77 -5.99 8.54 3.89
C LEU A 77 -4.71 8.76 4.70
N MET A 78 -4.68 8.30 5.96
CA MET A 78 -3.49 8.39 6.81
C MET A 78 -2.36 7.52 6.26
N TRP A 79 -2.65 6.28 5.87
CA TRP A 79 -1.66 5.38 5.27
C TRP A 79 -1.13 5.90 3.93
N ASP A 80 -1.98 6.47 3.08
CA ASP A 80 -1.57 7.09 1.82
C ASP A 80 -0.59 8.23 2.06
N HIS A 81 -0.83 9.05 3.10
CA HIS A 81 0.08 10.14 3.46
C HIS A 81 1.40 9.60 4.00
N CYS A 82 1.37 8.66 4.96
CA CYS A 82 2.57 8.00 5.48
C CYS A 82 3.39 7.34 4.36
N TYR A 83 2.72 6.68 3.41
CA TYR A 83 3.35 6.03 2.27
C TYR A 83 4.01 7.06 1.33
N LYS A 84 3.34 8.17 1.04
CA LYS A 84 3.93 9.27 0.23
C LYS A 84 5.18 9.85 0.87
N GLU A 85 5.14 10.10 2.18
CA GLU A 85 6.29 10.60 2.93
C GLU A 85 7.43 9.58 2.97
N TRP A 86 7.10 8.30 3.22
CA TRP A 86 8.06 7.21 3.15
C TRP A 86 8.69 7.09 1.77
N LYS A 87 7.90 7.19 0.68
CA LYS A 87 8.40 7.13 -0.70
C LYS A 87 9.33 8.30 -1.01
N THR A 88 8.95 9.51 -0.60
CA THR A 88 9.77 10.72 -0.77
C THR A 88 11.12 10.57 -0.06
N LYS A 89 11.10 10.12 1.20
CA LYS A 89 12.31 9.86 1.99
C LYS A 89 13.16 8.73 1.41
N ASN A 90 12.54 7.67 0.89
CA ASN A 90 13.26 6.58 0.23
C ASN A 90 13.95 7.04 -1.05
N ILE A 91 13.26 7.81 -1.89
CA ILE A 91 13.86 8.41 -3.09
C ILE A 91 15.00 9.35 -2.72
N ALA A 92 14.84 10.18 -1.68
CA ALA A 92 15.90 11.07 -1.23
C ALA A 92 17.12 10.31 -0.69
N ARG A 93 16.90 9.20 0.03
CA ARG A 93 17.97 8.41 0.67
C ARG A 93 18.68 7.45 -0.29
N HIS A 94 17.94 6.80 -1.16
CA HIS A 94 18.43 5.74 -2.04
C HIS A 94 18.51 6.17 -3.50
N GLY A 95 18.10 7.40 -3.84
CA GLY A 95 17.94 7.81 -5.23
C GLY A 95 16.83 7.03 -5.94
N LYS A 96 16.71 7.22 -7.25
CA LYS A 96 15.90 6.34 -8.12
C LYS A 96 16.41 4.90 -8.15
N ASP A 97 17.58 4.60 -7.59
CA ASP A 97 18.32 3.36 -7.82
C ASP A 97 17.56 2.07 -7.49
N ALA A 98 16.67 2.04 -6.48
CA ALA A 98 15.97 0.79 -6.16
C ALA A 98 14.90 0.45 -7.21
N GLU A 99 14.07 1.43 -7.58
CA GLU A 99 13.04 1.30 -8.62
C GLU A 99 13.72 1.18 -10.00
N ASP A 100 14.78 1.94 -10.26
CA ASP A 100 15.61 1.82 -11.45
C ASP A 100 16.31 0.46 -11.54
N LYS A 101 16.81 -0.12 -10.42
CA LYS A 101 17.41 -1.46 -10.44
C LYS A 101 16.39 -2.53 -10.73
N ALA A 102 15.20 -2.45 -10.12
CA ALA A 102 14.12 -3.40 -10.39
C ALA A 102 13.66 -3.32 -11.86
N GLN A 103 13.49 -2.09 -12.36
CA GLN A 103 13.12 -1.83 -13.74
C GLN A 103 14.20 -2.28 -14.73
N ARG A 104 15.47 -1.97 -14.48
CA ARG A 104 16.59 -2.44 -15.31
C ARG A 104 16.72 -3.96 -15.32
N ARG A 105 16.46 -4.63 -14.19
CA ARG A 105 16.43 -6.10 -14.11
C ARG A 105 15.31 -6.67 -14.96
N LEU A 106 14.09 -6.14 -14.83
CA LEU A 106 12.94 -6.54 -15.64
C LEU A 106 13.19 -6.33 -17.14
N GLU A 107 13.72 -5.17 -17.52
CA GLU A 107 14.06 -4.85 -18.91
C GLU A 107 15.14 -5.77 -19.48
N THR A 108 16.12 -6.15 -18.66
CA THR A 108 17.17 -7.09 -19.05
C THR A 108 16.60 -8.49 -19.23
N ALA A 109 15.79 -8.98 -18.28
CA ALA A 109 15.12 -10.28 -18.40
C ALA A 109 14.19 -10.34 -19.62
N HIS A 110 13.40 -9.29 -19.87
CA HIS A 110 12.58 -9.18 -21.07
C HIS A 110 13.39 -9.23 -22.37
N ARG A 111 14.54 -8.55 -22.42
CA ARG A 111 15.43 -8.61 -23.59
C ARG A 111 15.99 -10.01 -23.80
N SER A 112 16.56 -10.62 -22.77
CA SER A 112 17.12 -11.97 -22.85
C SER A 112 16.09 -13.02 -23.26
N ILE A 113 14.85 -12.93 -22.76
CA ILE A 113 13.78 -13.84 -23.17
C ILE A 113 13.39 -13.61 -24.64
N ARG A 114 13.30 -12.36 -25.11
CA ARG A 114 13.05 -12.10 -26.54
C ARG A 114 14.16 -12.71 -27.41
N ASP A 115 15.42 -12.50 -27.04
CA ASP A 115 16.57 -13.04 -27.76
C ASP A 115 16.51 -14.58 -27.83
N LEU A 116 16.09 -15.25 -26.75
CA LEU A 116 15.88 -16.70 -26.74
C LEU A 116 14.71 -17.14 -27.62
N TYR A 117 13.62 -16.37 -27.66
CA TYR A 117 12.48 -16.65 -28.54
C TYR A 117 12.83 -16.46 -30.02
N ASP A 118 13.73 -15.55 -30.36
CA ASP A 118 14.27 -15.42 -31.73
C ASP A 118 15.09 -16.66 -32.13
N LEU A 119 15.71 -17.33 -31.16
CA LEU A 119 16.42 -18.60 -31.37
C LEU A 119 15.51 -19.83 -31.35
N LYS A 120 14.28 -19.73 -30.83
CA LYS A 120 13.30 -20.84 -30.73
C LYS A 120 13.16 -21.65 -32.02
N PRO A 121 13.06 -21.05 -33.24
CA PRO A 121 12.94 -21.83 -34.47
C PRO A 121 14.16 -22.70 -34.80
N ARG A 122 15.32 -22.41 -34.21
CA ARG A 122 16.58 -23.15 -34.39
C ARG A 122 16.69 -24.34 -33.44
N CYS A 123 15.84 -24.42 -32.41
CA CYS A 123 15.79 -25.53 -31.47
C CYS A 123 14.99 -26.72 -32.05
N SER A 124 15.19 -27.92 -31.48
CA SER A 124 14.39 -29.10 -31.85
C SER A 124 12.91 -28.90 -31.51
N LEU A 125 12.01 -29.52 -32.26
CA LEU A 125 10.56 -29.42 -32.01
C LEU A 125 10.16 -29.86 -30.60
N GLN A 126 10.88 -30.83 -30.03
CA GLN A 126 10.67 -31.27 -28.66
C GLN A 126 11.04 -30.18 -27.66
N ALA A 127 12.19 -29.52 -27.85
CA ALA A 127 12.61 -28.41 -27.00
C ALA A 127 11.64 -27.22 -27.13
N GLN A 128 11.21 -26.90 -28.34
CA GLN A 128 10.23 -25.84 -28.58
C GLN A 128 8.91 -26.05 -27.84
N ARG A 129 8.43 -27.29 -27.75
CA ARG A 129 7.17 -27.63 -27.05
C ARG A 129 7.32 -27.73 -25.54
N HIS A 130 8.46 -28.20 -25.06
CA HIS A 130 8.66 -28.42 -23.63
C HIS A 130 9.01 -27.13 -22.89
N TYR A 131 9.80 -26.26 -23.51
CA TYR A 131 10.45 -25.15 -22.81
C TYR A 131 9.83 -23.78 -23.10
N PHE A 132 9.27 -23.59 -24.29
CA PHE A 132 8.73 -22.29 -24.70
C PHE A 132 7.21 -22.27 -24.62
N TYR A 133 6.67 -21.13 -24.22
CA TYR A 133 5.25 -20.80 -24.46
C TYR A 133 4.98 -20.63 -25.97
N PRO A 134 3.70 -20.66 -26.41
CA PRO A 134 3.34 -20.48 -27.81
C PRO A 134 3.95 -19.21 -28.40
N THR A 135 3.82 -18.09 -27.69
CA THR A 135 4.38 -16.77 -28.05
C THR A 135 5.17 -16.17 -26.89
N VAL A 136 5.98 -15.15 -27.17
CA VAL A 136 6.71 -14.41 -26.11
C VAL A 136 5.75 -13.54 -25.29
N GLU A 137 4.65 -13.09 -25.90
CA GLU A 137 3.59 -12.34 -25.25
C GLU A 137 2.84 -13.20 -24.24
N ASP A 138 2.58 -14.48 -24.56
CA ASP A 138 1.95 -15.41 -23.62
C ASP A 138 2.86 -15.72 -22.42
N HIS A 139 4.18 -15.73 -22.64
CA HIS A 139 5.16 -15.83 -21.57
C HIS A 139 5.06 -14.62 -20.64
N PHE A 140 5.16 -13.40 -21.17
CA PHE A 140 5.09 -12.17 -20.37
C PHE A 140 3.72 -11.92 -19.71
N ARG A 141 2.64 -12.51 -20.22
CA ARG A 141 1.33 -12.50 -19.55
C ARG A 141 1.29 -13.37 -18.30
N LYS A 142 2.00 -14.50 -18.33
CA LYS A 142 2.01 -15.46 -17.23
C LYS A 142 3.04 -15.08 -16.18
N ASP A 143 4.23 -14.68 -16.63
CA ASP A 143 5.35 -14.31 -15.78
C ASP A 143 5.58 -12.80 -15.93
N THR A 144 5.10 -12.03 -14.95
CA THR A 144 5.02 -10.56 -15.02
C THR A 144 6.11 -9.84 -14.23
N ASP A 145 6.74 -10.53 -13.28
CA ASP A 145 7.78 -9.98 -12.43
C ASP A 145 9.18 -10.48 -12.84
N ALA A 146 10.20 -9.68 -12.51
CA ALA A 146 11.58 -9.97 -12.89
C ALA A 146 12.10 -11.29 -12.30
N HIS A 147 11.64 -11.70 -11.11
CA HIS A 147 12.13 -12.90 -10.45
C HIS A 147 11.64 -14.17 -11.16
N SER A 148 10.35 -14.22 -11.52
CA SER A 148 9.78 -15.34 -12.29
C SER A 148 10.47 -15.50 -13.65
N LEU A 149 10.75 -14.39 -14.34
CA LEU A 149 11.44 -14.37 -15.63
C LEU A 149 12.91 -14.78 -15.53
N GLU A 150 13.63 -14.29 -14.51
CA GLU A 150 15.02 -14.67 -14.23
C GLU A 150 15.14 -16.16 -13.85
N ASN A 151 14.25 -16.69 -13.01
CA ASN A 151 14.23 -18.12 -12.66
C ASN A 151 14.00 -19.01 -13.89
N TRP A 152 13.12 -18.57 -14.80
CA TRP A 152 12.94 -19.25 -16.06
C TRP A 152 14.24 -19.21 -16.87
N LEU A 153 14.90 -18.06 -17.02
CA LEU A 153 16.20 -17.93 -17.71
C LEU A 153 17.30 -18.82 -17.10
N GLU A 154 17.37 -18.92 -15.78
CA GLU A 154 18.35 -19.76 -15.07
C GLU A 154 18.15 -21.25 -15.33
N THR A 155 16.92 -21.69 -15.60
CA THR A 155 16.61 -23.07 -15.99
C THR A 155 17.32 -23.47 -17.30
N TYR A 156 17.84 -22.51 -18.09
CA TYR A 156 18.48 -22.73 -19.38
C TYR A 156 19.99 -22.44 -19.41
N HIS A 157 20.58 -21.99 -18.30
CA HIS A 157 22.01 -21.67 -18.22
C HIS A 157 22.90 -22.84 -17.72
N GLN A 158 22.34 -24.05 -17.57
CA GLN A 158 23.07 -25.29 -17.22
C GLN A 158 23.23 -26.20 -18.44
#